data_AF-B8FC45-F1
#
_entry.id   AF-B8FC45-F1
#
_cell.length_a   1.000
_cell.length_b   1.000
_cell.length_c   1.000
_cell.angle_alpha   90.00
_cell.angle_beta   90.00
_cell.angle_gamma   90.00
#
_symmetry.space_group_name_H-M   'P 1'
#
loop_
_entity.id
_entity.type
_entity.pdbx_description
1 polymer ?
#
loop_
_entity_poly.entity_id
_entity_poly.type
_entity_poly.pdbx_seq_one_letter_code
_entity_poly.pdbx_strand_id
1 'polypeptide(L)'
;MGIDLTGLGSVADFASSVVNRIFPEKMSEADKAQAQIKLQEMLQQRDDVVINAKRDIMVAEASQDDKWTKRARPAIIYCGLAFIFIVHVFFPIVTKSIILGCLIFAPEKLTPEVMAALKSYMDLSLPTAFWTAWGGAVSIYAIGRTAEKRGVQSKLVSLITGN
;
A
#
# COMPACT_ATOMS: atom_id res chain seq x y z
N MET A 1 -14.21 50.82 0.75
CA MET A 1 -14.48 49.47 0.19
C MET A 1 -15.87 49.51 -0.42
N GLY A 2 -15.97 49.87 -1.70
CA GLY A 2 -17.23 49.81 -2.44
C GLY A 2 -17.32 48.44 -3.10
N ILE A 3 -18.22 47.60 -2.62
CA ILE A 3 -18.50 46.30 -3.24
C ILE A 3 -19.21 46.59 -4.56
N ASP A 4 -18.63 46.12 -5.65
CA ASP A 4 -19.12 46.24 -7.01
C ASP A 4 -20.42 45.43 -7.18
N LEU A 5 -21.55 46.11 -6.96
CA LEU A 5 -22.91 45.55 -7.00
C LEU A 5 -23.42 45.26 -8.42
N THR A 6 -22.65 45.62 -9.46
CA THR A 6 -23.05 45.42 -10.87
C THR A 6 -22.77 44.00 -11.37
N GLY A 7 -21.70 43.36 -10.89
CA GLY A 7 -21.36 41.98 -11.26
C GLY A 7 -22.33 40.94 -10.69
N LEU A 8 -22.78 41.13 -9.46
CA LEU A 8 -23.74 40.22 -8.78
C LEU A 8 -25.12 40.21 -9.46
N GLY A 9 -25.58 41.36 -9.99
CA GLY A 9 -26.82 41.44 -10.76
C GLY A 9 -26.77 40.63 -12.05
N SER A 10 -25.68 40.74 -12.82
CA SER A 10 -25.53 40.00 -14.08
C SER A 10 -25.47 38.48 -13.89
N VAL A 11 -24.88 38.01 -12.79
CA VAL A 11 -24.81 36.58 -12.44
C VAL A 11 -26.17 36.08 -11.94
N ALA A 12 -26.93 36.90 -11.21
CA ALA A 12 -28.29 36.57 -10.77
C ALA A 12 -29.29 36.52 -11.93
N ASP A 13 -29.18 37.44 -12.90
CA ASP A 13 -30.00 37.45 -14.11
C ASP A 13 -29.67 36.27 -15.03
N PHE A 14 -28.39 35.95 -15.17
CA PHE A 14 -27.95 34.76 -15.90
C PHE A 14 -28.45 33.48 -15.24
N ALA A 15 -28.30 33.35 -13.91
CA ALA A 15 -28.82 32.21 -13.15
C ALA A 15 -30.35 32.10 -13.26
N SER A 16 -31.09 33.21 -13.18
CA SER A 16 -32.54 33.23 -13.35
C SER A 16 -32.96 32.84 -14.76
N SER A 17 -32.23 33.29 -15.80
CA SER A 17 -32.53 32.92 -17.19
C SER A 17 -32.26 31.44 -17.47
N VAL A 18 -31.22 30.86 -16.87
CA VAL A 18 -30.88 29.44 -16.99
C VAL A 18 -31.90 28.59 -16.24
N VAL A 19 -32.30 29.01 -15.04
CA VAL A 19 -33.35 28.36 -14.24
C VAL A 19 -34.69 28.41 -14.97
N ASN A 20 -35.09 29.56 -15.53
CA ASN A 20 -36.35 29.72 -16.27
C ASN A 20 -36.36 28.97 -17.60
N ARG A 21 -35.19 28.75 -18.22
CA ARG A 21 -35.07 27.98 -19.46
C ARG A 21 -35.09 26.47 -19.23
N ILE A 22 -34.62 26.01 -18.06
CA ILE A 22 -34.66 24.60 -17.66
C ILE A 22 -36.02 24.24 -17.05
N PHE A 23 -36.71 25.21 -16.42
CA PHE A 23 -38.03 25.03 -15.80
C PHE A 23 -39.05 26.09 -16.28
N PRO A 24 -39.79 25.86 -17.38
CA PRO A 24 -40.84 26.76 -17.82
C PRO A 24 -42.01 26.83 -16.81
N GLU A 25 -42.52 28.03 -16.54
CA GLU A 25 -43.50 28.42 -15.49
C GLU A 25 -44.93 27.82 -15.56
N LYS A 26 -45.14 26.66 -16.21
CA LYS A 26 -46.45 25.98 -16.25
C LYS A 26 -46.37 24.47 -15.98
N MET A 27 -45.62 24.07 -14.96
CA MET A 27 -45.75 22.75 -14.34
C MET A 27 -46.07 22.95 -12.86
N SER A 28 -47.13 22.29 -12.40
CA SER A 28 -47.55 22.25 -11.00
C SER A 28 -46.35 21.92 -10.10
N GLU A 29 -46.28 22.45 -8.88
CA GLU A 29 -45.23 22.11 -7.90
C GLU A 29 -45.08 20.59 -7.71
N ALA A 30 -46.18 19.85 -7.93
CA ALA A 30 -46.20 18.38 -7.96
C ALA A 30 -45.38 17.76 -9.10
N ASP A 31 -45.38 18.35 -10.30
CA ASP A 31 -44.65 17.84 -11.47
C ASP A 31 -43.15 18.15 -11.37
N LYS A 32 -42.79 19.29 -10.75
CA LYS A 32 -41.39 19.63 -10.44
C LYS A 32 -40.81 18.69 -9.38
N ALA A 33 -41.60 18.35 -8.36
CA ALA A 33 -41.21 17.36 -7.35
C ALA A 33 -41.05 15.97 -7.96
N GLN A 34 -41.97 15.53 -8.83
CA GLN A 34 -41.84 14.25 -9.54
C GLN A 34 -40.65 14.22 -10.50
N ALA A 35 -40.37 15.33 -11.20
CA ALA A 35 -39.19 15.46 -12.05
C ALA A 35 -37.89 15.41 -11.24
N GLN A 36 -37.85 16.03 -10.05
CA GLN A 36 -36.71 15.95 -9.13
C GLN A 36 -36.50 14.53 -8.58
N ILE A 37 -37.56 13.85 -8.16
CA ILE A 37 -37.49 12.45 -7.69
C ILE A 37 -36.98 11.54 -8.82
N LYS A 38 -37.54 11.68 -10.02
CA LYS A 38 -37.11 10.90 -11.20
C LYS A 38 -35.67 11.20 -11.60
N LEU A 39 -35.23 12.46 -11.48
CA LEU A 39 -33.83 12.83 -11.70
C LEU A 39 -32.91 12.19 -10.65
N GLN A 40 -33.32 12.17 -9.39
CA GLN A 40 -32.58 11.55 -8.29
C GLN A 40 -32.48 10.03 -8.46
N GLU A 41 -33.55 9.37 -8.90
CA GLU A 41 -33.56 7.95 -9.25
C GLU A 41 -32.63 7.66 -10.44
N MET A 42 -32.66 8.48 -11.50
CA MET A 42 -31.75 8.32 -12.64
C MET A 42 -30.28 8.55 -12.25
N LEU A 43 -30.01 9.47 -11.31
CA LEU A 43 -28.67 9.69 -10.76
C LEU A 43 -28.20 8.50 -9.93
N GLN A 44 -29.07 7.93 -9.08
CA GLN A 44 -28.77 6.71 -8.33
C GLN A 44 -28.48 5.53 -9.26
N GLN A 45 -29.30 5.30 -10.28
CA GLN A 45 -29.07 4.24 -11.26
C GLN A 45 -27.76 4.39 -12.00
N ARG A 46 -27.41 5.63 -12.40
CA ARG A 46 -26.12 5.90 -13.05
C ARG A 46 -24.96 5.62 -12.10
N ASP A 47 -25.08 6.05 -10.84
CA ASP A 47 -24.03 5.86 -9.85
C ASP A 47 -23.85 4.37 -9.52
N ASP A 48 -24.94 3.60 -9.44
CA ASP A 48 -24.90 2.14 -9.27
C ASP A 48 -24.20 1.46 -10.45
N VAL A 49 -24.49 1.86 -11.70
CA VAL A 49 -23.80 1.34 -12.89
C VAL A 49 -22.31 1.66 -12.85
N VAL A 50 -21.93 2.89 -12.46
CA VAL A 50 -20.52 3.30 -12.35
C VAL A 50 -19.81 2.55 -11.23
N ILE A 51 -20.48 2.35 -10.08
CA ILE A 51 -19.94 1.60 -8.95
C ILE A 51 -19.75 0.13 -9.32
N ASN A 52 -20.73 -0.49 -9.99
CA ASN A 52 -20.65 -1.88 -10.42
C ASN A 52 -19.57 -2.07 -11.49
N ALA A 53 -19.47 -1.19 -12.48
CA ALA A 53 -18.41 -1.25 -13.48
C ALA A 53 -17.01 -1.13 -12.85
N LYS A 54 -16.83 -0.24 -11.87
CA LYS A 54 -15.58 -0.13 -11.10
C LYS A 54 -15.30 -1.39 -10.28
N ARG A 55 -16.33 -1.99 -9.67
CA ARG A 55 -16.22 -3.24 -8.93
C ARG A 55 -15.77 -4.38 -9.83
N ASP A 56 -16.34 -4.49 -11.02
CA ASP A 56 -16.01 -5.55 -11.98
C ASP A 56 -14.57 -5.42 -12.49
N ILE A 57 -14.11 -4.19 -12.76
CA ILE A 57 -12.70 -3.90 -13.07
C ILE A 57 -11.80 -4.31 -11.90
N MET A 58 -12.17 -3.96 -10.68
CA MET A 58 -11.41 -4.30 -9.48
C MET A 58 -11.35 -5.82 -9.23
N VAL A 59 -12.42 -6.55 -9.54
CA VAL A 59 -12.47 -8.02 -9.48
C VAL A 59 -11.63 -8.65 -10.61
N ALA A 60 -11.64 -8.07 -11.80
CA ALA A 60 -10.80 -8.48 -12.92
C ALA A 60 -9.30 -8.24 -12.63
N GLU A 61 -8.93 -7.11 -12.05
CA GLU A 61 -7.55 -6.83 -11.61
C GLU A 61 -7.14 -7.72 -10.41
N ALA A 62 -8.06 -7.96 -9.47
CA ALA A 62 -7.82 -8.85 -8.35
C ALA A 62 -7.63 -10.31 -8.81
N SER A 63 -8.27 -10.73 -9.89
CA SER A 63 -8.13 -12.07 -10.50
C SER A 63 -6.93 -12.22 -11.45
N GLN A 64 -6.27 -11.11 -11.83
CA GLN A 64 -5.04 -11.17 -12.63
C GLN A 64 -3.91 -11.86 -11.85
N ASP A 65 -3.53 -13.08 -12.25
CA ASP A 65 -2.71 -14.02 -11.45
C ASP A 65 -1.19 -13.76 -11.50
N ASP A 66 -0.75 -12.51 -11.38
CA ASP A 66 0.68 -12.23 -11.19
C ASP A 66 1.06 -12.48 -9.72
N LYS A 67 1.42 -13.74 -9.42
CA LYS A 67 1.92 -14.15 -8.11
C LYS A 67 3.22 -13.45 -7.72
N TRP A 68 4.05 -13.04 -8.67
CA TRP A 68 5.38 -12.49 -8.37
C TRP A 68 5.30 -11.01 -8.02
N THR A 69 4.48 -10.24 -8.74
CA THR A 69 4.34 -8.80 -8.53
C THR A 69 3.34 -8.48 -7.40
N LYS A 70 2.33 -9.35 -7.14
CA LYS A 70 1.49 -9.28 -5.93
C LYS A 70 2.23 -9.65 -4.63
N ARG A 71 3.32 -10.42 -4.71
CA ARG A 71 4.10 -10.90 -3.53
C ARG A 71 5.52 -10.32 -3.42
N ALA A 72 5.94 -9.44 -4.33
CA ALA A 72 7.22 -8.75 -4.25
C ALA A 72 7.38 -7.95 -2.94
N ARG A 73 6.27 -7.50 -2.33
CA ARG A 73 6.27 -6.69 -1.11
C ARG A 73 6.66 -7.50 0.14
N PRO A 74 6.03 -8.65 0.46
CA PRO A 74 6.57 -9.58 1.45
C PRO A 74 7.95 -10.13 1.09
N ALA A 75 8.30 -10.24 -0.19
CA ALA A 75 9.56 -10.86 -0.62
C ALA A 75 10.80 -10.12 -0.08
N ILE A 76 10.82 -8.77 -0.08
CA ILE A 76 11.95 -8.00 0.49
C ILE A 76 12.12 -8.30 1.99
N ILE A 77 11.02 -8.44 2.71
CA ILE A 77 11.05 -8.76 4.15
C ILE A 77 11.63 -10.17 4.34
N TYR A 78 11.12 -11.15 3.59
CA TYR A 78 11.60 -12.54 3.67
C TYR A 78 13.06 -12.69 3.22
N CYS A 79 13.48 -11.99 2.16
CA CYS A 79 14.87 -11.98 1.72
C CYS A 79 15.78 -11.37 2.78
N GLY A 80 15.40 -10.24 3.39
CA GLY A 80 16.21 -9.66 4.46
C GLY A 80 16.25 -10.54 5.71
N LEU A 81 15.15 -11.18 6.09
CA LEU A 81 15.14 -12.18 7.16
C LEU A 81 16.04 -13.38 6.84
N ALA A 82 16.04 -13.85 5.58
CA ALA A 82 16.93 -14.92 5.14
C ALA A 82 18.40 -14.52 5.25
N PHE A 83 18.77 -13.30 4.86
CA PHE A 83 20.14 -12.80 5.03
C PHE A 83 20.53 -12.69 6.50
N ILE A 84 19.64 -12.18 7.36
CA ILE A 84 19.87 -12.12 8.81
C ILE A 84 20.08 -13.53 9.36
N PHE A 85 19.23 -14.48 8.99
CA PHE A 85 19.34 -15.88 9.39
C PHE A 85 20.66 -16.51 8.94
N ILE A 86 21.02 -16.36 7.66
CA ILE A 86 22.25 -16.95 7.12
C ILE A 86 23.48 -16.40 7.86
N VAL A 87 23.53 -15.08 8.06
CA VAL A 87 24.69 -14.42 8.64
C VAL A 87 24.80 -14.62 10.15
N HIS A 88 23.71 -14.45 10.89
CA HIS A 88 23.75 -14.41 12.36
C HIS A 88 23.39 -15.74 13.02
N VAL A 89 22.80 -16.68 12.28
CA VAL A 89 22.36 -17.98 12.83
C VAL A 89 23.09 -19.12 12.14
N PHE A 90 22.99 -19.21 10.82
CA PHE A 90 23.53 -20.35 10.07
C PHE A 90 25.07 -20.41 10.15
N PHE A 91 25.79 -19.34 9.78
CA PHE A 91 27.26 -19.36 9.84
C PHE A 91 27.80 -19.64 11.24
N PRO A 92 27.32 -19.00 12.34
CA PRO A 92 27.78 -19.31 13.69
C PRO A 92 27.47 -20.73 14.14
N ILE A 93 26.32 -21.30 13.76
CA ILE A 93 26.00 -22.70 14.08
C ILE A 93 26.99 -23.62 13.36
N VAL A 94 27.17 -23.45 12.05
CA VAL A 94 28.06 -24.29 11.25
C VAL A 94 29.50 -24.24 11.76
N THR A 95 30.03 -23.04 12.02
CA THR A 95 31.41 -22.89 12.54
C THR A 95 31.56 -23.51 13.93
N LYS A 96 30.61 -23.30 14.84
CA LYS A 96 30.66 -23.94 16.17
C LYS A 96 30.56 -25.46 16.08
N SER A 97 29.72 -25.99 15.20
CA SER A 97 29.61 -27.43 14.95
C SER A 97 30.90 -28.01 14.38
N ILE A 98 31.56 -27.31 13.45
CA ILE A 98 32.86 -27.72 12.91
C ILE A 98 33.94 -27.72 14.00
N ILE A 99 34.03 -26.65 14.80
CA ILE A 99 34.99 -26.56 15.91
C ILE A 99 34.78 -27.70 16.89
N LEU A 100 33.52 -27.94 17.29
CA LEU A 100 33.18 -29.03 18.21
C LEU A 100 33.52 -30.40 17.63
N GLY A 101 33.20 -30.64 16.35
CA GLY A 101 33.54 -31.89 15.66
C GLY A 101 35.05 -32.11 15.57
N CYS A 102 35.81 -31.07 15.24
CA CYS A 102 37.28 -31.14 15.22
C CYS A 102 37.85 -31.41 16.61
N LEU A 103 37.34 -30.77 17.67
CA LEU A 103 37.80 -31.00 19.04
C LEU A 103 37.62 -32.46 19.50
N ILE A 104 36.53 -33.11 19.08
CA ILE A 104 36.22 -34.49 19.49
C ILE A 104 36.96 -35.51 18.62
N PHE A 105 37.05 -35.30 17.31
CA PHE A 105 37.47 -36.34 16.37
C PHE A 105 38.83 -36.11 15.69
N ALA A 106 39.33 -34.87 15.65
CA ALA A 106 40.58 -34.53 14.96
C ALA A 106 41.18 -33.19 15.47
N PRO A 107 41.58 -33.12 16.75
CA PRO A 107 42.02 -31.86 17.38
C PRO A 107 43.28 -31.28 16.73
N GLU A 108 44.13 -32.11 16.12
CA GLU A 108 45.33 -31.70 15.39
C GLU A 108 45.04 -30.85 14.15
N LYS A 109 43.82 -30.92 13.60
CA LYS A 109 43.39 -30.12 12.46
C LYS A 109 42.99 -28.70 12.84
N LEU A 110 42.82 -28.43 14.14
CA LEU A 110 42.41 -27.15 14.67
C LEU A 110 43.63 -26.22 14.86
N THR A 111 44.34 -25.93 13.77
CA THR A 111 45.50 -25.02 13.81
C THR A 111 45.07 -23.58 14.10
N PRO A 112 45.97 -22.71 14.61
CA PRO A 112 45.64 -21.30 14.86
C PRO A 112 45.11 -20.57 13.62
N GLU A 113 45.60 -20.90 12.43
CA GLU A 113 45.14 -20.34 11.16
C GLU A 113 43.69 -20.75 10.84
N VAL A 114 43.36 -22.03 11.01
CA VAL A 114 41.99 -22.54 10.83
C VAL A 114 41.05 -21.92 11.86
N MET A 115 41.48 -21.78 13.12
CA MET A 115 40.70 -21.11 14.15
C MET A 115 40.44 -19.64 13.86
N ALA A 116 41.44 -18.92 13.33
CA ALA A 116 41.27 -17.53 12.91
C ALA A 116 40.27 -17.43 11.75
N ALA A 117 40.36 -18.33 10.76
CA ALA A 117 39.41 -18.38 9.65
C ALA A 117 37.99 -18.67 10.12
N LEU A 118 37.78 -19.70 10.96
CA LEU A 118 36.46 -20.05 11.49
C LEU A 118 35.85 -18.90 12.33
N LYS A 119 36.66 -18.21 13.12
CA LYS A 119 36.21 -17.01 13.85
C LYS A 119 35.80 -15.88 12.92
N SER A 120 36.52 -15.66 11.80
CA SER A 120 36.14 -14.62 10.83
C SER A 120 34.74 -14.82 10.23
N TYR A 121 34.32 -16.07 10.06
CA TYR A 121 32.95 -16.39 9.61
C TYR A 121 31.90 -16.23 10.72
N MET A 122 32.29 -16.36 12.00
CA MET A 122 31.41 -16.08 13.13
C MET A 122 31.17 -14.58 13.34
N ASP A 123 32.19 -13.76 13.08
CA ASP A 123 32.14 -12.31 13.24
C ASP A 123 31.56 -11.59 12.01
N LEU A 124 31.10 -12.34 11.01
CA LEU A 124 30.44 -11.78 9.84
C LEU A 124 29.20 -11.02 10.28
N SER A 125 29.21 -9.71 10.05
CA SER A 125 28.13 -8.79 10.39
C SER A 125 27.57 -8.16 9.13
N LEU A 126 26.25 -7.97 9.11
CA LEU A 126 25.61 -7.24 8.02
C LEU A 126 25.93 -5.74 8.14
N PRO A 127 26.28 -5.07 7.02
CA PRO A 127 26.61 -3.64 7.04
C PRO A 127 25.49 -2.79 7.66
N THR A 128 25.83 -1.69 8.34
CA THR A 128 24.83 -0.76 8.91
C THR A 128 23.81 -0.28 7.87
N ALA A 129 24.24 -0.07 6.63
CA ALA A 129 23.37 0.32 5.53
C ALA A 129 22.23 -0.70 5.26
N PHE A 130 22.50 -2.00 5.43
CA PHE A 130 21.48 -3.04 5.32
C PHE A 130 20.42 -2.87 6.41
N TRP A 131 20.84 -2.69 7.67
CA TRP A 131 19.93 -2.53 8.80
C TRP A 131 19.03 -1.31 8.66
N THR A 132 19.58 -0.19 8.19
CA THR A 132 18.81 1.03 7.96
C THR A 132 17.84 0.88 6.80
N ALA A 133 18.28 0.32 5.67
CA ALA A 133 17.45 0.18 4.48
C ALA A 133 16.35 -0.86 4.66
N TRP A 134 16.70 -2.06 5.13
CA TRP A 134 15.74 -3.13 5.39
C TRP A 134 14.81 -2.79 6.55
N GLY A 135 15.36 -2.27 7.66
CA GLY A 135 14.56 -1.84 8.81
C GLY A 135 13.55 -0.75 8.42
N GLY A 136 13.98 0.26 7.67
CA GLY A 136 13.10 1.30 7.15
C GLY A 136 11.98 0.75 6.25
N ALA A 137 12.32 -0.14 5.31
CA ALA A 137 11.35 -0.78 4.43
C ALA A 137 10.31 -1.61 5.22
N VAL A 138 10.76 -2.41 6.21
CA VAL A 138 9.89 -3.22 7.06
C VAL A 138 8.98 -2.34 7.92
N SER A 139 9.50 -1.27 8.52
CA SER A 139 8.70 -0.36 9.35
C SER A 139 7.59 0.31 8.56
N ILE A 140 7.90 0.84 7.36
CA ILE A 140 6.92 1.48 6.49
C ILE A 140 5.82 0.47 6.09
N TYR A 141 6.22 -0.74 5.67
CA TYR A 141 5.27 -1.79 5.33
C TYR A 141 4.40 -2.22 6.52
N ALA A 142 4.99 -2.41 7.70
CA ALA A 142 4.27 -2.82 8.91
C ALA A 142 3.23 -1.78 9.34
N ILE A 143 3.56 -0.49 9.25
CA ILE A 143 2.64 0.62 9.54
C ILE A 143 1.48 0.60 8.54
N GLY A 144 1.77 0.56 7.23
CA GLY A 144 0.73 0.50 6.20
C GLY A 144 -0.19 -0.70 6.37
N ARG A 145 0.38 -1.89 6.59
CA ARG A 145 -0.41 -3.12 6.76
C ARG A 145 -1.26 -3.11 8.02
N THR A 146 -0.79 -2.45 9.07
CA THR A 146 -1.58 -2.24 10.30
C THR A 146 -2.74 -1.29 10.06
N ALA A 147 -2.54 -0.21 9.29
CA ALA A 147 -3.60 0.73 8.93
C ALA A 147 -4.70 0.07 8.07
N GLU A 148 -4.31 -0.75 7.09
CA GLU A 148 -5.28 -1.53 6.30
C GLU A 148 -6.13 -2.47 7.15
N LYS A 149 -5.51 -3.23 8.06
CA LYS A 149 -6.23 -4.14 8.95
C LYS A 149 -7.20 -3.42 9.87
N ARG A 150 -6.99 -2.13 10.13
CA ARG A 150 -7.88 -1.27 10.93
C ARG A 150 -8.97 -0.59 10.09
N GLY A 151 -9.09 -0.94 8.80
CA GLY A 151 -10.12 -0.39 7.91
C GLY A 151 -9.83 1.04 7.44
N VAL A 152 -8.62 1.55 7.66
CA VAL A 152 -8.22 2.88 7.16
C VAL A 152 -7.97 2.78 5.67
N GLN A 153 -8.92 3.23 4.87
CA GLN A 153 -8.79 3.33 3.42
C GLN A 153 -8.39 4.76 3.03
N SER A 154 -7.09 5.00 2.89
CA SER A 154 -6.56 6.27 2.36
C SER A 154 -5.62 6.00 1.20
N LYS A 155 -5.51 6.95 0.26
CA LYS A 155 -4.57 6.86 -0.88
C LYS A 155 -3.13 6.63 -0.43
N LEU A 156 -2.74 7.20 0.72
CA LEU A 156 -1.41 7.00 1.30
C LEU A 156 -1.24 5.56 1.81
N VAL A 157 -2.24 5.01 2.49
CA VAL A 157 -2.21 3.63 2.98
C VAL A 157 -2.15 2.67 1.80
N SER A 158 -3.00 2.85 0.78
CA SER A 158 -2.99 2.08 -0.47
C SER A 158 -1.65 2.20 -1.20
N LEU A 159 -0.99 3.36 -1.20
CA LEU A 159 0.32 3.52 -1.83
C LEU A 159 1.45 2.82 -1.05
N ILE A 160 1.40 2.84 0.29
CA ILE A 160 2.38 2.18 1.16
C ILE A 160 2.25 0.67 1.12
N THR A 161 1.02 0.16 1.07
CA THR A 161 0.74 -1.28 1.04
C THR A 161 0.63 -1.83 -0.38
N GLY A 162 0.46 -0.94 -1.36
CA GLY A 162 0.30 -1.14 -2.81
C GLY A 162 -1.07 -1.68 -3.25
N ASN A 163 -2.14 -1.43 -2.49
CA ASN A 163 -3.51 -1.79 -2.87
C ASN A 163 -4.19 -0.73 -3.73
#